data_AF-A0A1F9P8E9-F1
#
_entry.id   AF-A0A1F9P8E9-F1
#
_cell.length_a   1.000
_cell.length_b   1.000
_cell.length_c   1.000
_cell.angle_alpha   90.00
_cell.angle_beta   90.00
_cell.angle_gamma   90.00
#
_symmetry.space_group_name_H-M   'P 1'
#
loop_
_entity.id
_entity.type
_entity.pdbx_description
1 polymer ?
#
loop_
_entity_poly.entity_id
_entity_poly.type
_entity_poly.pdbx_seq_one_letter_code
_entity_poly.pdbx_strand_id
1 'polypeptide(L)'
;MKTLEEDKIIRFRNKLYQKKVPGIMKSGSKDLNPMEKSKVDGQGKIIVLTSEIIAFFFFAIEKEDSLNADQYISNLYLLFDILTKEAEDYSFQSDMRVPEKDIEEADNKITIEYLTKNIIIAYFNQVKLPGGAINHDLLDPDLKTIINLSNEGRDYRTLVGKVLENLIETLKLARPWRQSFGDVENAALVCRLVGARLPRIEKEVLSRIVSESRAEIKKDIALFTKVLNTRDQILQQGKDHKNYIKVMDKLDQAIAGLLKRINDYLGYVYRFIALIGASVQGFLGQADANLKMDIAKFFFEYEEINPETPQAKTVKRFSSLRYRMAMLFDYPEITIFSRSLQKEEQYRDCILDCFKLYFNELIKQMEVLFFPTGPKDFKIIETRLSEITRMVKNLEFEPSALEPSKKEIHKKYLSLLRVMPLEHLSLVIHMKEDLCIAIQDESKSLMEDIRKALAETCHIRLKSLVTESLSFDEFHQETLKLLTGYAQNYKPQRFFYQRFFEQYIATSGGSLSIHMSDLLEKNKPVAIKLLEIFSNPKYMGDFISKGQIAFSGELLKKFQKR
;
A
#
# COMPACT_ATOMS: atom_id res chain seq x y z
N MET A 1 -4.80 15.51 -9.42
CA MET A 1 -5.97 15.19 -8.59
C MET A 1 -5.48 14.99 -7.16
N LYS A 2 -5.73 15.96 -6.29
CA LYS A 2 -5.35 15.85 -4.86
C LYS A 2 -6.46 15.15 -4.08
N THR A 3 -6.17 13.99 -3.52
CA THR A 3 -7.02 13.37 -2.48
C THR A 3 -6.96 14.24 -1.22
N LEU A 4 -8.09 14.33 -0.50
CA LEU A 4 -8.11 15.02 0.78
C LEU A 4 -7.25 14.22 1.78
N GLU A 5 -6.09 14.77 2.15
CA GLU A 5 -5.17 14.11 3.07
C GLU A 5 -5.78 14.03 4.48
N GLU A 6 -5.82 12.83 5.06
CA GLU A 6 -6.29 12.56 6.41
C GLU A 6 -5.63 13.49 7.45
N ASP A 7 -4.31 13.68 7.37
CA ASP A 7 -3.56 14.59 8.23
C ASP A 7 -4.08 16.04 8.21
N LYS A 8 -4.54 16.53 7.05
CA LYS A 8 -5.11 17.88 6.94
C LYS A 8 -6.45 17.97 7.65
N ILE A 9 -7.28 16.95 7.52
CA ILE A 9 -8.58 16.88 8.23
C ILE A 9 -8.34 16.77 9.74
N ILE A 10 -7.40 15.94 10.18
CA ILE A 10 -7.03 15.82 11.60
C ILE A 10 -6.52 17.16 12.14
N ARG A 11 -5.66 17.88 11.41
CA ARG A 11 -5.20 19.22 11.81
C ARG A 11 -6.34 20.23 11.90
N PHE A 12 -7.24 20.23 10.91
CA PHE A 12 -8.41 21.09 10.89
C PHE A 12 -9.34 20.78 12.07
N ARG A 13 -9.67 19.50 12.29
CA ARG A 13 -10.39 18.99 13.45
C ARG A 13 -9.77 19.48 14.76
N ASN A 14 -8.47 19.27 14.94
CA ASN A 14 -7.76 19.67 16.15
C ASN A 14 -7.79 21.20 16.35
N LYS A 15 -7.79 21.98 15.27
CA LYS A 15 -7.96 23.44 15.31
C LYS A 15 -9.39 23.85 15.68
N LEU A 16 -10.39 23.21 15.08
CA LEU A 16 -11.81 23.41 15.44
C LEU A 16 -12.05 23.08 16.92
N TYR A 17 -11.39 22.05 17.42
CA TYR A 17 -11.62 21.43 18.73
C TYR A 17 -10.62 21.92 19.80
N GLN A 18 -9.80 22.93 19.50
CA GLN A 18 -8.71 23.30 20.41
C GLN A 18 -9.21 24.00 21.69
N LYS A 19 -9.35 23.19 22.75
CA LYS A 19 -9.47 23.59 24.16
C LYS A 19 -8.13 23.42 24.88
N LYS A 20 -7.06 24.11 24.46
CA LYS A 20 -5.82 24.24 25.28
C LYS A 20 -5.22 25.63 25.17
N VAL A 21 -5.92 26.61 25.73
CA VAL A 21 -5.31 27.87 26.17
C VAL A 21 -5.00 27.71 27.67
N PRO A 22 -3.73 27.75 28.11
CA PRO A 22 -3.37 27.71 29.53
C PRO A 22 -4.14 28.78 30.31
N GLY A 23 -4.53 28.51 31.56
CA GLY A 23 -5.33 29.42 32.39
C GLY A 23 -4.80 30.86 32.46
N ILE A 24 -3.48 31.04 32.30
CA ILE A 24 -2.78 32.33 32.28
C ILE A 24 -3.24 33.25 31.13
N MET A 25 -3.66 32.69 29.99
CA MET A 25 -4.11 33.46 28.82
C MET A 25 -5.63 33.72 28.79
N LYS A 26 -6.41 33.12 29.69
CA LYS A 26 -7.85 33.42 29.85
C LYS A 26 -8.11 34.64 30.75
N SER A 27 -7.13 35.00 31.57
CA SER A 27 -7.13 36.18 32.44
C SER A 27 -5.85 36.99 32.18
N GLY A 28 -5.83 37.73 31.07
CA GLY A 28 -4.73 38.64 30.78
C GLY A 28 -4.63 39.74 31.87
N SER A 29 -3.42 39.99 32.35
CA SER A 29 -3.04 41.32 32.82
C SER A 29 -3.22 42.33 31.67
N LYS A 30 -3.36 43.62 31.99
CA LYS A 30 -3.75 44.73 31.08
C LYS A 30 -3.05 44.81 29.69
N ASP A 31 -2.01 44.03 29.44
CA ASP A 31 -1.18 44.07 28.23
C ASP A 31 -1.32 42.83 27.32
N LEU A 32 -2.21 41.87 27.62
CA LEU A 32 -2.48 40.70 26.76
C LEU A 32 -3.95 40.66 26.34
N ASN A 33 -4.22 40.85 25.04
CA ASN A 33 -5.54 40.62 24.47
C ASN A 33 -5.93 39.13 24.68
N PRO A 34 -7.03 38.84 25.39
CA PRO A 34 -7.50 37.47 25.53
C PRO A 34 -7.85 36.91 24.15
N MET A 35 -7.38 35.70 23.84
CA MET A 35 -7.86 34.97 22.68
C MET A 35 -9.39 34.83 22.75
N GLU A 36 -10.05 35.00 21.60
CA GLU A 36 -11.51 34.88 21.48
C GLU A 36 -12.00 33.60 22.16
N LYS A 37 -12.92 33.76 23.13
CA LYS A 37 -13.59 32.62 23.75
C LYS A 37 -14.47 31.97 22.68
N SER A 38 -14.17 30.72 22.33
CA SER A 38 -15.05 29.91 21.49
C SER A 38 -16.47 29.94 22.06
N LYS A 39 -17.47 30.18 21.21
CA LYS A 39 -18.88 30.18 21.63
C LYS A 39 -19.21 28.80 22.21
N VAL A 40 -19.96 28.80 23.31
CA VAL A 40 -20.43 27.57 23.96
C VAL A 40 -21.95 27.53 23.97
N ASP A 41 -22.51 26.34 23.87
CA ASP A 41 -23.96 26.14 23.97
C ASP A 41 -24.47 26.18 25.41
N GLY A 42 -25.77 25.99 25.61
CA GLY A 42 -26.40 25.97 26.93
C GLY A 42 -25.91 24.85 27.87
N GLN A 43 -25.13 23.88 27.36
CA GLN A 43 -24.50 22.79 28.11
C GLN A 43 -22.99 23.02 28.32
N GLY A 44 -22.44 24.14 27.84
CA GLY A 44 -21.01 24.47 27.96
C GLY A 44 -20.11 23.78 26.93
N LYS A 45 -20.68 23.18 25.88
CA LYS A 45 -19.94 22.54 24.77
C LYS A 45 -19.56 23.59 23.72
N ILE A 46 -18.40 23.43 23.09
CA ILE A 46 -17.94 24.37 22.04
C ILE A 46 -18.85 24.23 20.81
N ILE A 47 -19.36 25.36 20.33
CA ILE A 47 -20.17 25.42 19.12
C ILE A 47 -19.24 25.45 17.90
N VAL A 48 -19.44 24.51 16.99
CA VAL A 48 -18.76 24.39 15.70
C VAL A 48 -19.77 24.70 14.60
N LEU A 49 -19.47 25.69 13.77
CA LEU A 49 -20.40 26.12 12.71
C LEU A 49 -20.24 25.24 11.47
N THR A 50 -21.36 24.83 10.88
CA THR A 50 -21.33 24.05 9.63
C THR A 50 -20.65 24.82 8.48
N SER A 51 -20.73 26.15 8.48
CA SER A 51 -20.04 26.99 7.51
C SER A 51 -18.51 26.85 7.54
N GLU A 52 -17.91 26.61 8.71
CA GLU A 52 -16.46 26.40 8.85
C GLU A 52 -16.03 25.06 8.23
N ILE A 53 -16.82 24.01 8.45
CA ILE A 53 -16.60 22.68 7.86
C ILE A 53 -16.72 22.74 6.34
N ILE A 54 -17.75 23.43 5.85
CA ILE A 54 -17.99 23.65 4.43
C ILE A 54 -16.83 24.42 3.78
N ALA A 55 -16.41 25.52 4.40
CA ALA A 55 -15.30 26.34 3.89
C ALA A 55 -14.00 25.53 3.83
N PHE A 56 -13.72 24.72 4.86
CA PHE A 56 -12.57 23.81 4.85
C PHE A 56 -12.67 22.79 3.72
N PHE A 57 -13.81 22.13 3.53
CA PHE A 57 -13.96 21.12 2.49
C PHE A 57 -13.69 21.70 1.11
N PHE A 58 -14.32 22.82 0.75
CA PHE A 58 -14.12 23.47 -0.55
C PHE A 58 -12.71 24.03 -0.73
N PHE A 59 -12.08 24.52 0.35
CA PHE A 59 -10.68 24.92 0.32
C PHE A 59 -9.76 23.73 0.04
N ALA A 60 -10.01 22.60 0.71
CA ALA A 60 -9.10 21.46 0.70
C ALA A 60 -9.20 20.59 -0.55
N ILE A 61 -10.36 20.55 -1.22
CA ILE A 61 -10.52 19.86 -2.50
C ILE A 61 -9.97 20.67 -3.69
N GLU A 62 -9.64 21.96 -3.51
CA GLU A 62 -9.26 22.95 -4.54
C GLU A 62 -10.28 23.04 -5.71
N LYS A 63 -10.33 24.17 -6.41
CA LYS A 63 -11.11 24.29 -7.65
C LYS A 63 -10.38 23.58 -8.80
N GLU A 64 -10.32 22.25 -8.78
CA GLU A 64 -9.90 21.49 -9.97
C GLU A 64 -10.95 21.64 -11.07
N ASP A 65 -10.53 21.76 -12.33
CA ASP A 65 -11.44 21.96 -13.47
C ASP A 65 -12.35 20.74 -13.75
N SER A 66 -11.96 19.56 -13.25
CA SER A 66 -12.72 18.30 -13.34
C SER A 66 -12.74 17.61 -11.98
N LEU A 67 -13.93 17.37 -11.42
CA LEU A 67 -14.08 16.65 -10.14
C LEU A 67 -14.37 15.18 -10.42
N ASN A 68 -13.45 14.30 -10.04
CA ASN A 68 -13.73 12.86 -10.03
C ASN A 68 -14.80 12.57 -8.97
N ALA A 69 -15.97 12.11 -9.42
CA ALA A 69 -17.12 11.89 -8.56
C ALA A 69 -16.85 10.85 -7.45
N ASP A 70 -16.11 9.78 -7.72
CA ASP A 70 -15.77 8.76 -6.71
C ASP A 70 -14.85 9.33 -5.64
N GLN A 71 -13.82 10.08 -6.05
CA GLN A 71 -12.90 10.71 -5.10
C GLN A 71 -13.60 11.79 -4.28
N TYR A 72 -14.47 12.58 -4.92
CA TYR A 72 -15.23 13.65 -4.25
C TYR A 72 -16.12 13.09 -3.13
N ILE A 73 -16.86 12.02 -3.44
CA ILE A 73 -17.69 11.31 -2.48
C ILE A 73 -16.85 10.66 -1.38
N SER A 74 -15.72 10.04 -1.72
CA SER A 74 -14.81 9.44 -0.74
C SER A 74 -14.22 10.48 0.21
N ASN A 75 -13.88 11.68 -0.29
CA ASN A 75 -13.39 12.79 0.53
C ASN A 75 -14.47 13.31 1.50
N LEU A 76 -15.75 13.34 1.09
CA LEU A 76 -16.86 13.69 2.00
C LEU A 76 -16.98 12.67 3.14
N TYR A 77 -16.91 11.39 2.81
CA TYR A 77 -16.98 10.33 3.82
C TYR A 77 -15.81 10.39 4.81
N LEU A 78 -14.58 10.58 4.31
CA LEU A 78 -13.40 10.74 5.15
C LEU A 78 -13.50 11.97 6.08
N LEU A 79 -14.06 13.08 5.58
CA LEU A 79 -14.34 14.27 6.39
C LEU A 79 -15.31 13.95 7.53
N PHE A 80 -16.41 13.28 7.23
CA PHE A 80 -17.43 12.92 8.21
C PHE A 80 -16.85 12.02 9.31
N ASP A 81 -16.22 10.91 8.92
CA ASP A 81 -15.61 9.94 9.82
C ASP A 81 -14.60 10.60 10.79
N ILE A 82 -13.67 11.41 10.29
CA ILE A 82 -12.63 12.03 11.13
C ILE A 82 -13.23 13.07 12.09
N LEU A 83 -14.19 13.87 11.63
CA LEU A 83 -14.79 14.92 12.45
C LEU A 83 -15.75 14.38 13.53
N THR A 84 -16.40 13.22 13.30
CA THR A 84 -17.38 12.65 14.24
C THR A 84 -16.81 11.62 15.21
N LYS A 85 -15.69 10.96 14.89
CA LYS A 85 -14.98 10.00 15.76
C LYS A 85 -14.71 10.45 17.21
N GLU A 86 -14.60 11.75 17.46
CA GLU A 86 -14.35 12.34 18.80
C GLU A 86 -15.40 13.41 19.18
N ALA A 87 -16.59 13.42 18.55
CA ALA A 87 -17.54 14.53 18.65
C ALA A 87 -18.29 14.67 19.99
N GLU A 88 -18.03 13.85 21.02
CA GLU A 88 -18.77 13.87 22.30
C GLU A 88 -18.78 15.28 22.97
N ASP A 89 -17.71 16.06 22.82
CA ASP A 89 -17.49 17.34 23.51
C ASP A 89 -17.94 18.62 22.77
N TYR A 90 -18.45 18.53 21.53
CA TYR A 90 -18.75 19.68 20.65
C TYR A 90 -20.23 19.77 20.28
N SER A 91 -20.72 20.95 19.89
CA SER A 91 -22.10 21.18 19.44
C SER A 91 -22.05 21.71 18.01
N PHE A 92 -22.62 20.97 17.05
CA PHE A 92 -22.68 21.46 15.67
C PHE A 92 -23.89 22.37 15.51
N GLN A 93 -23.67 23.58 15.02
CA GLN A 93 -24.74 24.52 14.73
C GLN A 93 -24.78 24.82 13.24
N SER A 94 -25.95 24.59 12.63
CA SER A 94 -26.23 25.09 11.30
C SER A 94 -26.51 26.58 11.34
N ASP A 95 -25.68 27.33 10.62
CA ASP A 95 -25.71 28.79 10.48
C ASP A 95 -25.98 29.22 9.04
N MET A 96 -26.22 28.26 8.14
CA MET A 96 -26.49 28.49 6.74
C MET A 96 -27.58 27.56 6.23
N ARG A 97 -28.35 28.06 5.26
CA ARG A 97 -29.40 27.32 4.56
C ARG A 97 -29.23 27.53 3.07
N VAL A 98 -29.36 26.46 2.30
CA VAL A 98 -29.40 26.53 0.83
C VAL A 98 -30.84 26.28 0.39
N PRO A 99 -31.55 27.30 -0.13
CA PRO A 99 -32.90 27.14 -0.68
C PRO A 99 -32.91 26.16 -1.85
N GLU A 100 -33.91 25.28 -1.92
CA GLU A 100 -34.07 24.32 -3.01
C GLU A 100 -34.14 25.00 -4.39
N LYS A 101 -34.87 26.13 -4.46
CA LYS A 101 -34.98 26.96 -5.66
C LYS A 101 -33.60 27.40 -6.21
N ASP A 102 -32.67 27.76 -5.33
CA ASP A 102 -31.33 28.21 -5.74
C ASP A 102 -30.52 27.05 -6.34
N ILE A 103 -30.81 25.81 -5.93
CA ILE A 103 -30.21 24.59 -6.49
C ILE A 103 -30.77 24.32 -7.89
N GLU A 104 -32.09 24.48 -8.07
CA GLU A 104 -32.78 24.18 -9.33
C GLU A 104 -32.52 25.18 -10.47
N GLU A 105 -32.05 26.38 -10.13
CA GLU A 105 -31.73 27.46 -11.07
C GLU A 105 -30.23 27.57 -11.37
N ALA A 106 -29.39 26.83 -10.64
CA ALA A 106 -27.95 26.87 -10.76
C ALA A 106 -27.41 26.04 -11.95
N ASP A 107 -26.21 26.41 -12.44
CA ASP A 107 -25.45 25.52 -13.32
C ASP A 107 -24.93 24.28 -12.56
N ASN A 108 -24.38 23.29 -13.26
CA ASN A 108 -23.93 22.05 -12.63
C ASN A 108 -22.83 22.28 -11.57
N LYS A 109 -21.92 23.25 -11.76
CA LYS A 109 -20.84 23.51 -10.80
C LYS A 109 -21.38 24.10 -9.50
N ILE A 110 -22.24 25.10 -9.61
CA ILE A 110 -22.90 25.75 -8.47
C ILE A 110 -23.86 24.75 -7.79
N THR A 111 -24.56 23.92 -8.57
CA THR A 111 -25.41 22.84 -8.06
C THR A 111 -24.63 21.85 -7.20
N ILE A 112 -23.43 21.43 -7.64
CA ILE A 112 -22.55 20.57 -6.84
C ILE A 112 -22.20 21.25 -5.51
N GLU A 113 -21.82 22.53 -5.53
CA GLU A 113 -21.52 23.26 -4.29
C GLU A 113 -22.72 23.29 -3.34
N TYR A 114 -23.90 23.58 -3.85
CA TYR A 114 -25.15 23.67 -3.09
C TYR A 114 -25.61 22.33 -2.52
N LEU A 115 -25.55 21.26 -3.30
CA LEU A 115 -25.88 19.92 -2.83
C LEU A 115 -24.89 19.44 -1.77
N THR A 116 -23.59 19.68 -1.97
CA THR A 116 -22.56 19.36 -0.98
C THR A 116 -22.76 20.12 0.33
N LYS A 117 -23.06 21.42 0.26
CA LYS A 117 -23.42 22.23 1.45
C LYS A 117 -24.60 21.60 2.20
N ASN A 118 -25.66 21.24 1.48
CA ASN A 118 -26.83 20.59 2.09
C ASN A 118 -26.51 19.24 2.74
N ILE A 119 -25.69 18.41 2.10
CA ILE A 119 -25.25 17.13 2.65
C ILE A 119 -24.47 17.32 3.96
N ILE A 120 -23.49 18.24 3.98
CA ILE A 120 -22.72 18.55 5.19
C ILE A 120 -23.64 19.10 6.30
N ILE A 121 -24.52 20.04 5.98
CA ILE A 121 -25.47 20.61 6.95
C ILE A 121 -26.39 19.53 7.53
N ALA A 122 -26.99 18.70 6.67
CA ALA A 122 -27.92 17.65 7.10
C ALA A 122 -27.22 16.63 7.99
N TYR A 123 -26.03 16.17 7.61
CA TYR A 123 -25.25 15.21 8.39
C TYR A 123 -24.94 15.73 9.79
N PHE A 124 -24.32 16.91 9.91
CA PHE A 124 -23.91 17.45 11.21
C PHE A 124 -25.08 17.95 12.06
N ASN A 125 -26.23 18.29 11.45
CA ASN A 125 -27.45 18.58 12.20
C ASN A 125 -28.10 17.32 12.81
N GLN A 126 -27.95 16.16 12.19
CA GLN A 126 -28.60 14.93 12.63
C GLN A 126 -27.70 14.00 13.45
N VAL A 127 -26.37 14.14 13.33
CA VAL A 127 -25.43 13.34 14.14
C VAL A 127 -25.57 13.63 15.64
N LYS A 128 -26.16 14.77 16.03
CA LYS A 128 -26.55 15.08 17.41
C LYS A 128 -28.06 15.30 17.52
N LEU A 129 -28.70 14.50 18.37
CA LEU A 129 -30.11 14.59 18.65
C LEU A 129 -30.43 15.85 19.49
N PRO A 130 -31.68 16.35 19.50
CA PRO A 130 -32.10 17.52 20.29
C PRO A 130 -31.81 17.46 21.80
N GLY A 131 -31.44 16.29 22.34
CA GLY A 131 -31.00 16.10 23.73
C GLY A 131 -29.47 16.14 23.95
N GLY A 132 -28.68 16.42 22.91
CA GLY A 132 -27.21 16.42 22.98
C GLY A 132 -26.56 15.03 22.93
N ALA A 133 -27.36 13.97 22.80
CA ALA A 133 -26.92 12.61 22.54
C ALA A 133 -26.46 12.46 21.08
N ILE A 134 -25.46 11.62 20.86
CA ILE A 134 -24.98 11.28 19.51
C ILE A 134 -25.92 10.25 18.90
N ASN A 135 -26.29 10.47 17.64
CA ASN A 135 -26.91 9.43 16.84
C ASN A 135 -25.83 8.43 16.42
N HIS A 136 -25.73 7.31 17.15
CA HIS A 136 -24.73 6.29 16.89
C HIS A 136 -24.88 5.62 15.52
N ASP A 137 -26.08 5.64 14.92
CA ASP A 137 -26.30 5.14 13.55
C ASP A 137 -25.64 6.04 12.49
N LEU A 138 -25.26 7.27 12.86
CA LEU A 138 -24.59 8.25 12.01
C LEU A 138 -23.10 8.43 12.33
N LEU A 139 -22.53 7.60 13.21
CA LEU A 139 -21.07 7.56 13.45
C LEU A 139 -20.33 6.80 12.35
N ASP A 140 -20.99 5.85 11.69
CA ASP A 140 -20.48 5.17 10.50
C ASP A 140 -21.60 4.94 9.45
N PRO A 141 -22.24 6.01 8.94
CA PRO A 141 -23.34 5.86 8.01
C PRO A 141 -22.82 5.67 6.59
N ASP A 142 -23.44 4.75 5.85
CA ASP A 142 -23.20 4.72 4.42
C ASP A 142 -23.64 6.04 3.75
N LEU A 143 -22.98 6.39 2.64
CA LEU A 143 -23.26 7.65 1.93
C LEU A 143 -24.74 7.76 1.51
N LYS A 144 -25.37 6.64 1.18
CA LYS A 144 -26.77 6.61 0.74
C LYS A 144 -27.69 7.09 1.86
N THR A 145 -27.39 6.71 3.10
CA THR A 145 -28.09 7.18 4.29
C THR A 145 -27.95 8.69 4.42
N ILE A 146 -26.73 9.21 4.33
CA ILE A 146 -26.47 10.66 4.44
C ILE A 146 -27.21 11.45 3.33
N ILE A 147 -27.17 10.96 2.09
CA ILE A 147 -27.87 11.57 0.95
C ILE A 147 -29.39 11.55 1.17
N ASN A 148 -29.94 10.45 1.66
CA ASN A 148 -31.37 10.36 1.96
C ASN A 148 -31.78 11.37 3.02
N LEU A 149 -30.97 11.56 4.06
CA LEU A 149 -31.18 12.58 5.08
C LEU A 149 -31.14 13.99 4.50
N SER A 150 -30.19 14.28 3.61
CA SER A 150 -30.12 15.61 2.98
C SER A 150 -31.27 15.90 2.01
N ASN A 151 -31.90 14.85 1.48
CA ASN A 151 -32.99 14.94 0.51
C ASN A 151 -34.37 14.82 1.15
N GLU A 152 -34.47 14.69 2.48
CA GLU A 152 -35.73 14.44 3.16
C GLU A 152 -36.78 15.52 2.83
N GLY A 153 -37.88 15.09 2.21
CA GLY A 153 -38.98 15.96 1.78
C GLY A 153 -38.75 16.78 0.51
N ARG A 154 -37.62 16.62 -0.19
CA ARG A 154 -37.27 17.35 -1.43
C ARG A 154 -37.39 16.45 -2.67
N ASP A 155 -37.84 17.01 -3.80
CA ASP A 155 -38.02 16.27 -5.06
C ASP A 155 -37.08 16.78 -6.16
N TYR A 156 -35.83 16.29 -6.15
CA TYR A 156 -34.83 16.67 -7.14
C TYR A 156 -35.01 16.04 -8.53
N ARG A 157 -36.15 15.40 -8.84
CA ARG A 157 -36.37 14.83 -10.18
C ARG A 157 -36.28 15.89 -11.28
N THR A 158 -36.83 17.09 -11.03
CA THR A 158 -36.79 18.22 -11.98
C THR A 158 -35.35 18.71 -12.18
N LEU A 159 -34.58 18.84 -11.10
CA LEU A 159 -33.16 19.19 -11.16
C LEU A 159 -32.37 18.19 -12.01
N VAL A 160 -32.54 16.88 -11.74
CA VAL A 160 -31.88 15.82 -12.51
C VAL A 160 -32.30 15.89 -13.98
N GLY A 161 -33.59 16.10 -14.27
CA GLY A 161 -34.08 16.30 -15.64
C GLY A 161 -33.35 17.45 -16.36
N LYS A 162 -33.30 18.63 -15.76
CA LYS A 162 -32.59 19.81 -16.31
C LYS A 162 -31.10 19.55 -16.52
N VAL A 163 -30.43 18.92 -15.55
CA VAL A 163 -29.00 18.58 -15.63
C VAL A 163 -28.71 17.67 -16.82
N LEU A 164 -29.59 16.71 -17.08
CA LEU A 164 -29.48 15.78 -18.19
C LEU A 164 -29.79 16.45 -19.54
N GLU A 165 -30.82 17.29 -19.61
CA GLU A 165 -31.14 18.08 -20.79
C GLU A 165 -29.95 18.99 -21.17
N ASN A 166 -29.42 19.74 -20.20
CA ASN A 166 -28.24 20.59 -20.38
C ASN A 166 -27.00 19.78 -20.81
N LEU A 167 -26.80 18.58 -20.24
CA LEU A 167 -25.72 17.69 -20.64
C LEU A 167 -25.88 17.26 -22.10
N ILE A 168 -27.07 16.83 -22.52
CA ILE A 168 -27.35 16.43 -23.90
C ILE A 168 -27.10 17.59 -24.86
N GLU A 169 -27.58 18.79 -24.55
CA GLU A 169 -27.35 19.98 -25.35
C GLU A 169 -25.85 20.30 -25.46
N THR A 170 -25.14 20.29 -24.33
CA THR A 170 -23.70 20.58 -24.29
C THR A 170 -22.91 19.54 -25.09
N LEU A 171 -23.28 18.27 -24.98
CA LEU A 171 -22.67 17.20 -25.74
C LEU A 171 -22.99 17.30 -27.24
N LYS A 172 -24.05 17.98 -27.68
CA LYS A 172 -24.30 18.23 -29.12
C LYS A 172 -23.36 19.28 -29.72
N LEU A 173 -22.77 20.19 -28.93
CA LEU A 173 -21.97 21.33 -29.39
C LEU A 173 -20.58 20.99 -29.98
N ALA A 174 -20.27 19.73 -30.27
CA ALA A 174 -18.98 19.29 -30.87
C ALA A 174 -17.71 19.84 -30.18
N ARG A 175 -17.73 19.94 -28.84
CA ARG A 175 -16.57 20.36 -28.04
C ARG A 175 -15.53 19.22 -27.93
N PRO A 176 -14.24 19.55 -27.70
CA PRO A 176 -13.21 18.55 -27.44
C PRO A 176 -13.66 17.53 -26.39
N TRP A 177 -13.39 16.25 -26.63
CA TRP A 177 -13.84 15.17 -25.75
C TRP A 177 -13.46 15.35 -24.27
N ARG A 178 -12.29 15.92 -23.94
CA ARG A 178 -11.90 16.20 -22.53
C ARG A 178 -12.80 17.23 -21.84
N GLN A 179 -13.31 18.21 -22.58
CA GLN A 179 -14.29 19.16 -22.04
C GLN A 179 -15.65 18.48 -21.87
N SER A 180 -16.07 17.71 -22.89
CA SER A 180 -17.28 16.88 -22.82
C SER A 180 -17.24 15.91 -21.63
N PHE A 181 -16.07 15.34 -21.33
CA PHE A 181 -15.83 14.50 -20.16
C PHE A 181 -16.06 15.25 -18.84
N GLY A 182 -15.55 16.48 -18.71
CA GLY A 182 -15.78 17.30 -17.52
C GLY A 182 -17.26 17.59 -17.29
N ASP A 183 -18.02 17.84 -18.35
CA ASP A 183 -19.47 18.05 -18.26
C ASP A 183 -20.21 16.77 -17.83
N VAL A 184 -19.77 15.60 -18.33
CA VAL A 184 -20.27 14.27 -17.92
C VAL A 184 -19.91 13.98 -16.45
N GLU A 185 -18.68 14.26 -16.01
CA GLU A 185 -18.25 14.10 -14.61
C GLU A 185 -19.11 14.95 -13.67
N ASN A 186 -19.33 16.23 -14.02
CA ASN A 186 -20.16 17.13 -13.23
C ASN A 186 -21.61 16.64 -13.15
N ALA A 187 -22.21 16.25 -14.27
CA ALA A 187 -23.57 15.70 -14.29
C ALA A 187 -23.67 14.39 -13.49
N ALA A 188 -22.65 13.52 -13.58
CA ALA A 188 -22.59 12.29 -12.79
C ALA A 188 -22.50 12.59 -11.29
N LEU A 189 -21.71 13.59 -10.89
CA LEU A 189 -21.59 14.00 -9.49
C LEU A 189 -22.92 14.59 -8.98
N VAL A 190 -23.59 15.46 -9.75
CA VAL A 190 -24.92 15.98 -9.39
C VAL A 190 -25.91 14.83 -9.17
N CYS A 191 -25.99 13.89 -10.13
CA CYS A 191 -26.87 12.72 -9.99
C CYS A 191 -26.56 11.93 -8.71
N ARG A 192 -25.28 11.68 -8.42
CA ARG A 192 -24.87 10.94 -7.23
C ARG A 192 -25.18 11.66 -5.93
N LEU A 193 -24.99 12.98 -5.87
CA LEU A 193 -25.29 13.78 -4.67
C LEU A 193 -26.78 13.82 -4.34
N VAL A 194 -27.67 13.57 -5.31
CA VAL A 194 -29.11 13.41 -5.06
C VAL A 194 -29.57 11.94 -5.00
N GLY A 195 -28.64 10.98 -5.02
CA GLY A 195 -28.95 9.54 -4.94
C GLY A 195 -29.47 8.92 -6.24
N ALA A 196 -29.32 9.62 -7.36
CA ALA A 196 -29.65 9.14 -8.70
C ALA A 196 -28.42 8.55 -9.42
N ARG A 197 -28.67 7.77 -10.47
CA ARG A 197 -27.63 7.29 -11.38
C ARG A 197 -27.64 8.14 -12.65
N LEU A 198 -26.46 8.44 -13.20
CA LEU A 198 -26.35 9.01 -14.53
C LEU A 198 -27.00 8.02 -15.53
N PRO A 199 -27.98 8.46 -16.34
CA PRO A 199 -28.52 7.64 -17.43
C PRO A 199 -27.44 7.28 -18.45
N ARG A 200 -27.72 6.27 -19.26
CA ARG A 200 -26.83 5.91 -20.36
C ARG A 200 -26.74 7.05 -21.35
N ILE A 201 -25.52 7.45 -21.70
CA ILE A 201 -25.25 8.42 -22.75
C ILE A 201 -25.71 7.83 -24.09
N GLU A 202 -26.36 8.65 -24.92
CA GLU A 202 -26.79 8.26 -26.26
C GLU A 202 -25.62 7.72 -27.10
N LYS A 203 -25.90 6.70 -27.92
CA LYS A 203 -24.88 5.94 -28.64
C LYS A 203 -24.09 6.83 -29.61
N GLU A 204 -24.77 7.76 -30.26
CA GLU A 204 -24.22 8.70 -31.25
C GLU A 204 -23.20 9.64 -30.59
N VAL A 205 -23.56 10.19 -29.42
CA VAL A 205 -22.70 11.07 -28.63
C VAL A 205 -21.48 10.31 -28.10
N LEU A 206 -21.70 9.12 -27.56
CA LEU A 206 -20.62 8.26 -27.07
C LEU A 206 -19.66 7.88 -28.21
N SER A 207 -20.18 7.53 -29.38
CA SER A 207 -19.37 7.22 -30.57
C SER A 207 -18.46 8.38 -30.98
N ARG A 208 -18.98 9.62 -30.92
CA ARG A 208 -18.18 10.82 -31.22
C ARG A 208 -17.04 11.02 -30.20
N ILE A 209 -17.34 10.95 -28.90
CA ILE A 209 -16.34 11.08 -27.82
C ILE A 209 -15.24 10.03 -27.97
N VAL A 210 -15.63 8.77 -28.22
CA VAL A 210 -14.70 7.67 -28.45
C VAL A 210 -13.80 7.95 -29.66
N SER A 211 -14.37 8.42 -30.77
CA SER A 211 -13.61 8.74 -31.99
C SER A 211 -12.57 9.84 -31.76
N GLU A 212 -12.97 10.94 -31.11
CA GLU A 212 -12.08 12.06 -30.78
C GLU A 212 -10.96 11.63 -29.82
N SER A 213 -11.31 10.88 -28.77
CA SER A 213 -10.35 10.35 -27.81
C SER A 213 -9.30 9.45 -28.47
N ARG A 214 -9.74 8.56 -29.38
CA ARG A 214 -8.84 7.70 -30.16
C ARG A 214 -7.92 8.51 -31.07
N ALA A 215 -8.42 9.58 -31.69
CA ALA A 215 -7.61 10.45 -32.54
C ALA A 215 -6.52 11.19 -31.75
N GLU A 216 -6.79 11.55 -30.49
CA GLU A 216 -5.81 12.16 -29.59
C GLU A 216 -4.66 11.20 -29.28
N ILE A 217 -4.96 10.02 -28.71
CA ILE A 217 -3.91 9.08 -28.29
C ILE A 217 -3.14 8.46 -29.44
N LYS A 218 -3.76 8.31 -30.63
CA LYS A 218 -3.09 7.79 -31.83
C LYS A 218 -1.86 8.62 -32.21
N LYS A 219 -1.90 9.94 -32.03
CA LYS A 219 -0.78 10.82 -32.34
C LYS A 219 0.40 10.60 -31.38
N ASP A 220 0.11 10.52 -30.08
CA ASP A 220 1.15 10.28 -29.07
C ASP A 220 1.75 8.88 -29.18
N ILE A 221 0.94 7.85 -29.44
CA ILE A 221 1.45 6.48 -29.70
C ILE A 221 2.36 6.48 -30.92
N ALA A 222 1.94 7.06 -32.06
CA ALA A 222 2.77 7.08 -33.27
C ALA A 222 4.13 7.78 -33.06
N LEU A 223 4.15 8.85 -32.26
CA LEU A 223 5.39 9.52 -31.86
C LEU A 223 6.23 8.64 -30.93
N PHE A 224 5.60 7.96 -29.97
CA PHE A 224 6.27 7.04 -29.06
C PHE A 224 6.93 5.89 -29.81
N THR A 225 6.20 5.18 -30.68
CA THR A 225 6.75 4.14 -31.56
C THR A 225 7.95 4.65 -32.35
N LYS A 226 7.86 5.84 -32.96
CA LYS A 226 8.95 6.43 -33.75
C LYS A 226 10.20 6.70 -32.92
N VAL A 227 10.03 7.24 -31.71
CA VAL A 227 11.14 7.52 -30.79
C VAL A 227 11.79 6.23 -30.32
N LEU A 228 11.00 5.19 -29.99
CA LEU A 228 11.52 3.88 -29.61
C LEU A 228 12.34 3.25 -30.74
N ASN A 229 11.82 3.24 -31.98
CA ASN A 229 12.54 2.69 -33.13
C ASN A 229 13.82 3.46 -33.45
N THR A 230 13.82 4.79 -33.27
CA THR A 230 15.02 5.62 -33.45
C THR A 230 16.08 5.28 -32.40
N ARG A 231 15.66 5.07 -31.14
CA ARG A 231 16.53 4.66 -30.04
C ARG A 231 17.22 3.32 -30.33
N ASP A 232 16.47 2.34 -30.83
CA ASP A 232 17.02 1.02 -31.17
C ASP A 232 18.03 1.08 -32.32
N GLN A 233 17.76 1.87 -33.36
CA GLN A 233 18.70 2.08 -34.47
C GLN A 233 20.03 2.67 -34.00
N ILE A 234 19.98 3.65 -33.09
CA ILE A 234 21.19 4.29 -32.55
C ILE A 234 21.99 3.33 -31.65
N LEU A 235 21.30 2.50 -30.86
CA LEU A 235 21.93 1.43 -30.08
C LEU A 235 22.76 0.47 -30.96
N GLN A 236 22.27 0.16 -32.15
CA GLN A 236 22.93 -0.75 -33.09
C GLN A 236 24.11 -0.11 -33.85
N GLN A 237 24.15 1.22 -33.98
CA GLN A 237 25.13 1.93 -34.82
C GLN A 237 26.28 2.62 -34.04
N GLY A 238 26.28 2.53 -32.70
CA GLY A 238 27.15 3.33 -31.83
C GLY A 238 28.66 3.12 -32.00
N LYS A 239 29.31 3.95 -32.83
CA LYS A 239 30.78 4.03 -32.98
C LYS A 239 31.42 5.26 -32.30
N ASP A 240 30.63 6.30 -31.97
CA ASP A 240 31.09 7.53 -31.28
C ASP A 240 30.35 7.73 -29.94
N HIS A 241 31.07 7.53 -28.84
CA HIS A 241 30.51 7.47 -27.49
C HIS A 241 29.94 8.81 -26.99
N LYS A 242 30.55 9.96 -27.34
CA LYS A 242 30.14 11.26 -26.78
C LYS A 242 28.87 11.79 -27.45
N ASN A 243 28.77 11.64 -28.77
CA ASN A 243 27.56 11.98 -29.50
C ASN A 243 26.42 11.00 -29.18
N TYR A 244 26.75 9.72 -28.99
CA TYR A 244 25.80 8.70 -28.55
C TYR A 244 25.10 9.07 -27.24
N ILE A 245 25.84 9.44 -26.18
CA ILE A 245 25.25 9.83 -24.87
C ILE A 245 24.29 11.01 -25.04
N LYS A 246 24.72 12.08 -25.71
CA LYS A 246 23.88 13.28 -25.92
C LYS A 246 22.59 12.99 -26.67
N VAL A 247 22.62 12.07 -27.63
CA VAL A 247 21.43 11.70 -28.40
C VAL A 247 20.50 10.82 -27.56
N MET A 248 21.05 9.87 -26.79
CA MET A 248 20.26 9.04 -25.86
C MET A 248 19.56 9.88 -24.80
N ASP A 249 20.24 10.88 -24.22
CA ASP A 249 19.63 11.80 -23.23
C ASP A 249 18.41 12.55 -23.81
N LYS A 250 18.51 13.02 -25.07
CA LYS A 250 17.40 13.69 -25.76
C LYS A 250 16.23 12.74 -26.03
N LEU A 251 16.52 11.50 -26.40
CA LEU A 251 15.49 10.48 -26.63
C LEU A 251 14.79 10.11 -25.31
N ASP A 252 15.55 9.94 -24.23
CA ASP A 252 14.99 9.64 -22.90
C ASP A 252 14.11 10.80 -22.39
N GLN A 253 14.50 12.06 -22.62
CA GLN A 253 13.65 13.22 -22.33
C GLN A 253 12.36 13.22 -23.17
N ALA A 254 12.45 12.88 -24.46
CA ALA A 254 11.29 12.78 -25.33
C ALA A 254 10.34 11.66 -24.87
N ILE A 255 10.89 10.50 -24.48
CA ILE A 255 10.15 9.37 -23.92
C ILE A 255 9.44 9.79 -22.64
N ALA A 256 10.14 10.43 -21.69
CA ALA A 256 9.51 10.90 -20.45
C ALA A 256 8.36 11.88 -20.72
N GLY A 257 8.54 12.82 -21.66
CA GLY A 257 7.49 13.74 -22.08
C GLY A 257 6.27 13.05 -22.71
N LEU A 258 6.49 11.98 -23.50
CA LEU A 258 5.44 11.16 -24.10
C LEU A 258 4.71 10.31 -23.05
N LEU A 259 5.45 9.63 -22.17
CA LEU A 259 4.90 8.83 -21.08
C LEU A 259 4.01 9.67 -20.17
N LYS A 260 4.41 10.90 -19.85
CA LYS A 260 3.56 11.83 -19.09
C LYS A 260 2.23 12.10 -19.79
N ARG A 261 2.24 12.41 -21.10
CA ARG A 261 1.01 12.68 -21.85
C ARG A 261 0.11 11.45 -21.96
N ILE A 262 0.69 10.28 -22.19
CA ILE A 262 -0.03 9.00 -22.25
C ILE A 262 -0.63 8.67 -20.88
N ASN A 263 0.12 8.86 -19.80
CA ASN A 263 -0.36 8.65 -18.44
C ASN A 263 -1.53 9.57 -18.11
N ASP A 264 -1.40 10.87 -18.41
CA ASP A 264 -2.46 11.85 -18.21
C ASP A 264 -3.72 11.45 -19.01
N TYR A 265 -3.55 11.06 -20.27
CA TYR A 265 -4.64 10.57 -21.11
C TYR A 265 -5.32 9.33 -20.53
N LEU A 266 -4.56 8.31 -20.12
CA LEU A 266 -5.10 7.08 -19.51
C LEU A 266 -5.90 7.40 -18.24
N GLY A 267 -5.46 8.37 -17.43
CA GLY A 267 -6.21 8.85 -16.27
C GLY A 267 -7.59 9.42 -16.62
N TYR A 268 -7.72 10.13 -17.74
CA TYR A 268 -9.04 10.54 -18.24
C TYR A 268 -9.86 9.35 -18.75
N VAL A 269 -9.23 8.43 -19.48
CA VAL A 269 -9.90 7.21 -20.01
C VAL A 269 -10.48 6.38 -18.87
N TYR A 270 -9.68 6.05 -17.85
CA TYR A 270 -10.12 5.21 -16.73
C TYR A 270 -11.30 5.81 -15.98
N ARG A 271 -11.28 7.13 -15.74
CA ARG A 271 -12.41 7.82 -15.13
C ARG A 271 -13.65 7.78 -16.04
N PHE A 272 -13.47 8.03 -17.33
CA PHE A 272 -14.60 8.03 -18.26
C PHE A 272 -15.24 6.65 -18.39
N ILE A 273 -14.45 5.60 -18.59
CA ILE A 273 -14.97 4.24 -18.74
C ILE A 273 -15.66 3.75 -17.46
N ALA A 274 -15.20 4.18 -16.28
CA ALA A 274 -15.85 3.87 -15.01
C ALA A 274 -17.25 4.50 -14.93
N LEU A 275 -17.43 5.72 -15.42
CA LEU A 275 -18.73 6.40 -15.45
C LEU A 275 -19.72 5.74 -16.40
N ILE A 276 -19.26 5.31 -17.59
CA ILE A 276 -20.14 4.75 -18.62
C ILE A 276 -20.25 3.22 -18.58
N GLY A 277 -19.47 2.54 -17.73
CA GLY A 277 -19.42 1.09 -17.64
C GLY A 277 -18.82 0.40 -18.89
N ALA A 278 -17.78 1.00 -19.48
CA ALA A 278 -17.09 0.47 -20.66
C ALA A 278 -15.76 -0.21 -20.31
N SER A 279 -15.20 -0.99 -21.25
CA SER A 279 -13.84 -1.54 -21.11
C SER A 279 -12.80 -0.62 -21.77
N VAL A 280 -11.56 -0.65 -21.26
CA VAL A 280 -10.41 0.09 -21.82
C VAL A 280 -10.21 -0.25 -23.29
N GLN A 281 -10.17 -1.54 -23.62
CA GLN A 281 -10.01 -2.03 -24.99
C GLN A 281 -11.13 -1.54 -25.90
N GLY A 282 -12.38 -1.58 -25.44
CA GLY A 282 -13.53 -1.06 -26.19
C GLY A 282 -13.42 0.44 -26.45
N PHE A 283 -12.85 1.20 -25.50
CA PHE A 283 -12.66 2.64 -25.64
C PHE A 283 -11.49 3.00 -26.55
N LEU A 284 -10.33 2.34 -26.39
CA LEU A 284 -9.11 2.63 -27.17
C LEU A 284 -9.12 2.03 -28.58
N GLY A 285 -9.84 0.92 -28.82
CA GLY A 285 -9.86 0.24 -30.11
C GLY A 285 -8.45 -0.21 -30.53
N GLN A 286 -8.06 0.06 -31.79
CA GLN A 286 -6.74 -0.33 -32.32
C GLN A 286 -5.56 0.34 -31.59
N ALA A 287 -5.77 1.48 -30.92
CA ALA A 287 -4.71 2.14 -30.15
C ALA A 287 -4.25 1.30 -28.95
N ASP A 288 -5.11 0.41 -28.43
CA ASP A 288 -4.80 -0.50 -27.33
C ASP A 288 -3.60 -1.41 -27.67
N ALA A 289 -3.67 -2.10 -28.82
CA ALA A 289 -2.64 -3.04 -29.25
C ALA A 289 -1.27 -2.37 -29.49
N ASN A 290 -1.27 -1.22 -30.16
CA ASN A 290 -0.03 -0.48 -30.42
C ASN A 290 0.60 0.02 -29.11
N LEU A 291 -0.22 0.54 -28.19
CA LEU A 291 0.27 1.01 -26.90
C LEU A 291 0.83 -0.14 -26.05
N LYS A 292 0.15 -1.30 -26.03
CA LYS A 292 0.65 -2.51 -25.37
C LYS A 292 2.00 -2.94 -25.90
N MET A 293 2.16 -3.00 -27.22
CA MET A 293 3.42 -3.35 -27.86
C MET A 293 4.53 -2.37 -27.49
N ASP A 294 4.30 -1.06 -27.57
CA ASP A 294 5.31 -0.05 -27.26
C ASP A 294 5.70 -0.05 -25.76
N ILE A 295 4.73 -0.22 -24.85
CA ILE A 295 4.98 -0.37 -23.42
C ILE A 295 5.75 -1.65 -23.13
N ALA A 296 5.34 -2.78 -23.73
CA ALA A 296 6.02 -4.07 -23.62
C ALA A 296 7.47 -3.97 -24.09
N LYS A 297 7.69 -3.34 -25.24
CA LYS A 297 9.01 -3.14 -25.83
C LYS A 297 9.89 -2.27 -24.94
N PHE A 298 9.35 -1.13 -24.49
CA PHE A 298 10.13 -0.19 -23.68
C PHE A 298 10.46 -0.75 -22.30
N PHE A 299 9.45 -1.17 -21.53
CA PHE A 299 9.61 -1.53 -20.11
C PHE A 299 10.01 -2.99 -19.88
N PHE A 300 9.57 -3.91 -20.74
CA PHE A 300 9.71 -5.36 -20.52
C PHE A 300 10.63 -6.05 -21.54
N GLU A 301 11.32 -5.27 -22.40
CA GLU A 301 12.19 -5.79 -23.47
C GLU A 301 11.48 -6.80 -24.37
N TYR A 302 10.21 -6.54 -24.67
CA TYR A 302 9.50 -7.34 -25.66
C TYR A 302 10.09 -7.09 -27.05
N GLU A 303 10.48 -8.17 -27.73
CA GLU A 303 10.87 -8.18 -29.13
C GLU A 303 9.90 -9.09 -29.87
N GLU A 304 9.35 -8.59 -30.98
CA GLU A 304 8.45 -9.38 -31.81
C GLU A 304 9.23 -10.51 -32.47
N ILE A 305 8.83 -11.75 -32.21
CA ILE A 305 9.51 -12.93 -32.74
C ILE A 305 9.21 -13.01 -34.23
N ASN A 306 10.20 -12.67 -35.07
CA ASN A 306 10.13 -12.96 -36.50
C ASN A 306 10.48 -14.45 -36.72
N PRO A 307 9.53 -15.29 -37.18
CA PRO A 307 9.79 -16.72 -37.40
C PRO A 307 10.85 -17.00 -38.47
N GLU A 308 11.16 -16.02 -39.35
CA GLU A 308 12.12 -16.17 -40.44
C GLU A 308 13.55 -15.78 -40.05
N THR A 309 13.74 -15.09 -38.92
CA THR A 309 15.06 -14.70 -38.40
C THR A 309 15.09 -14.89 -36.89
N PRO A 310 15.68 -15.99 -36.39
CA PRO A 310 15.91 -16.15 -34.95
C PRO A 310 16.86 -15.03 -34.50
N GLN A 311 16.32 -13.99 -33.90
CA GLN A 311 17.12 -12.90 -33.36
C GLN A 311 17.95 -13.46 -32.19
N ALA A 312 19.21 -13.03 -32.10
CA ALA A 312 20.04 -13.31 -30.94
C ALA A 312 19.34 -12.71 -29.71
N LYS A 313 18.93 -13.54 -28.75
CA LYS A 313 18.29 -13.09 -27.51
C LYS A 313 19.13 -11.97 -26.89
N THR A 314 18.57 -10.76 -26.86
CA THR A 314 19.21 -9.62 -26.21
C THR A 314 19.45 -9.97 -24.74
N VAL A 315 20.70 -9.88 -24.28
CA VAL A 315 21.04 -10.18 -22.88
C VAL A 315 20.39 -9.14 -21.99
N LYS A 316 19.30 -9.52 -21.32
CA LYS A 316 18.57 -8.66 -20.40
C LYS A 316 19.49 -8.21 -19.26
N ARG A 317 19.80 -6.91 -19.20
CA ARG A 317 20.66 -6.34 -18.15
C ARG A 317 19.80 -5.88 -16.96
N PHE A 318 20.08 -6.42 -15.78
CA PHE A 318 19.35 -6.08 -14.55
C PHE A 318 19.35 -4.57 -14.25
N SER A 319 20.47 -3.87 -14.43
CA SER A 319 20.56 -2.42 -14.19
C SER A 319 19.63 -1.60 -15.09
N SER A 320 19.54 -1.95 -16.37
CA SER A 320 18.65 -1.29 -17.33
C SER A 320 17.17 -1.59 -17.03
N LEU A 321 16.85 -2.84 -16.66
CA LEU A 321 15.51 -3.20 -16.21
C LEU A 321 15.12 -2.44 -14.94
N ARG A 322 16.02 -2.35 -13.96
CA ARG A 322 15.82 -1.60 -12.72
C ARG A 322 15.47 -0.14 -12.95
N TYR A 323 16.23 0.53 -13.80
CA TYR A 323 15.97 1.92 -14.18
C TYR A 323 14.58 2.10 -14.80
N ARG A 324 14.19 1.21 -15.72
CA ARG A 324 12.89 1.29 -16.38
C ARG A 324 11.70 0.95 -15.49
N MET A 325 11.83 -0.01 -14.58
CA MET A 325 10.79 -0.28 -13.59
C MET A 325 10.60 0.90 -12.63
N ALA A 326 11.69 1.54 -12.21
CA ALA A 326 11.61 2.77 -11.42
C ALA A 326 10.83 3.85 -12.18
N MET A 327 11.16 4.07 -13.46
CA MET A 327 10.44 4.99 -14.33
C MET A 327 8.96 4.61 -14.53
N LEU A 328 8.65 3.34 -14.77
CA LEU A 328 7.26 2.87 -14.95
C LEU A 328 6.40 3.28 -13.76
N PHE A 329 6.91 3.08 -12.54
CA PHE A 329 6.18 3.37 -11.32
C PHE A 329 6.05 4.85 -10.96
N ASP A 330 6.65 5.75 -11.75
CA ASP A 330 6.36 7.19 -11.72
C ASP A 330 5.13 7.54 -12.58
N TYR A 331 4.64 6.59 -13.39
CA TYR A 331 3.45 6.71 -14.23
C TYR A 331 2.39 5.69 -13.81
N PRO A 332 1.52 6.01 -12.82
CA PRO A 332 0.60 5.06 -12.22
C PRO A 332 -0.43 4.50 -13.21
N GLU A 333 -0.91 5.31 -14.15
CA GLU A 333 -1.93 4.88 -15.11
C GLU A 333 -1.34 3.95 -16.16
N ILE A 334 -0.11 4.19 -16.58
CA ILE A 334 0.64 3.27 -17.45
C ILE A 334 0.96 1.97 -16.68
N THR A 335 1.27 2.06 -15.39
CA THR A 335 1.51 0.90 -14.54
C THR A 335 0.26 0.02 -14.46
N ILE A 336 -0.92 0.62 -14.23
CA ILE A 336 -2.22 -0.07 -14.24
C ILE A 336 -2.49 -0.69 -15.61
N PHE A 337 -2.25 0.06 -16.69
CA PHE A 337 -2.40 -0.44 -18.06
C PHE A 337 -1.55 -1.70 -18.30
N SER A 338 -0.31 -1.68 -17.80
CA SER A 338 0.67 -2.76 -17.96
C SER A 338 0.25 -4.06 -17.28
N ARG A 339 -0.67 -4.03 -16.31
CA ARG A 339 -1.20 -5.24 -15.66
C ARG A 339 -1.91 -6.16 -16.65
N SER A 340 -2.55 -5.58 -17.67
CA SER A 340 -3.26 -6.34 -18.71
C SER A 340 -2.33 -7.23 -19.53
N LEU A 341 -1.06 -6.84 -19.71
CA LEU A 341 -0.06 -7.57 -20.49
C LEU A 341 0.21 -8.97 -19.92
N GLN A 342 0.10 -9.15 -18.61
CA GLN A 342 0.29 -10.46 -17.97
C GLN A 342 -0.76 -11.50 -18.36
N LYS A 343 -1.93 -11.05 -18.83
CA LYS A 343 -3.03 -11.91 -19.26
C LYS A 343 -2.93 -12.29 -20.73
N GLU A 344 -1.98 -11.70 -21.47
CA GLU A 344 -1.79 -11.93 -22.89
C GLU A 344 -0.57 -12.81 -23.12
N GLU A 345 -0.77 -13.96 -23.76
CA GLU A 345 0.26 -14.98 -23.98
C GLU A 345 1.52 -14.41 -24.64
N GLN A 346 1.35 -13.51 -25.61
CA GLN A 346 2.45 -12.84 -26.31
C GLN A 346 3.40 -12.03 -25.40
N TYR A 347 2.90 -11.42 -24.31
CA TYR A 347 3.70 -10.56 -23.43
C TYR A 347 4.05 -11.23 -22.09
N ARG A 348 3.34 -12.30 -21.73
CA ARG A 348 3.48 -12.94 -20.41
C ARG A 348 4.94 -13.31 -20.12
N ASP A 349 5.61 -13.97 -21.05
CA ASP A 349 6.97 -14.47 -20.85
C ASP A 349 8.00 -13.35 -20.61
N CYS A 350 7.90 -12.23 -21.33
CA CYS A 350 8.85 -11.13 -21.14
C CYS A 350 8.70 -10.47 -19.77
N ILE A 351 7.47 -10.39 -19.26
CA ILE A 351 7.17 -9.90 -17.90
C ILE A 351 7.69 -10.89 -16.86
N LEU A 352 7.44 -12.19 -17.04
CA LEU A 352 7.94 -13.23 -16.13
C LEU A 352 9.46 -13.21 -16.03
N ASP A 353 10.15 -13.05 -17.15
CA ASP A 353 11.60 -12.92 -17.19
C ASP A 353 12.09 -11.69 -16.42
N CYS A 354 11.37 -10.57 -16.46
CA CYS A 354 11.71 -9.39 -15.67
C CYS A 354 11.68 -9.71 -14.17
N PHE A 355 10.61 -10.35 -13.68
CA PHE A 355 10.54 -10.78 -12.29
C PHE A 355 11.61 -11.81 -11.93
N LYS A 356 11.89 -12.79 -12.81
CA LYS A 356 12.99 -13.76 -12.61
C LYS A 356 14.33 -13.06 -12.43
N LEU A 357 14.61 -12.01 -13.21
CA LEU A 357 15.87 -11.26 -13.07
C LEU A 357 15.99 -10.59 -11.70
N TYR A 358 14.91 -10.00 -11.18
CA TYR A 358 14.91 -9.45 -9.82
C TYR A 358 15.10 -10.53 -8.76
N PHE A 359 14.44 -11.68 -8.90
CA PHE A 359 14.53 -12.77 -7.94
C PHE A 359 15.94 -13.38 -7.95
N ASN A 360 16.51 -13.59 -9.15
CA ASN A 360 17.88 -14.08 -9.30
C ASN A 360 18.89 -13.09 -8.70
N GLU A 361 18.69 -11.78 -8.87
CA GLU A 361 19.54 -10.79 -8.24
C GLU A 361 19.41 -10.82 -6.71
N LEU A 362 18.19 -10.92 -6.18
CA LEU A 362 17.97 -11.08 -4.74
C LEU A 362 18.69 -12.32 -4.19
N ILE A 363 18.58 -13.47 -4.86
CA ILE A 363 19.26 -14.72 -4.48
C ILE A 363 20.78 -14.50 -4.43
N LYS A 364 21.36 -13.88 -5.46
CA LYS A 364 22.80 -13.57 -5.48
C LYS A 364 23.22 -12.68 -4.32
N GLN A 365 22.43 -11.66 -4.00
CA GLN A 365 22.73 -10.76 -2.87
C GLN A 365 22.61 -11.47 -1.52
N MET A 366 21.62 -12.37 -1.36
CA MET A 366 21.54 -13.23 -0.17
C MET A 366 22.75 -14.16 -0.06
N GLU A 367 23.28 -14.66 -1.19
CA GLU A 367 24.46 -15.53 -1.19
C GLU A 367 25.74 -14.83 -0.72
N VAL A 368 25.89 -13.53 -0.98
CA VAL A 368 27.03 -12.74 -0.50
C VAL A 368 27.08 -12.72 1.03
N LEU A 369 25.92 -12.70 1.71
CA LEU A 369 25.86 -12.73 3.17
C LEU A 369 26.26 -14.06 3.82
N PHE A 370 26.52 -15.13 3.03
CA PHE A 370 27.10 -16.35 3.57
C PHE A 370 28.58 -16.18 3.98
N PHE A 371 29.21 -15.07 3.60
CA PHE A 371 30.60 -14.75 3.91
C PHE A 371 30.67 -13.54 4.85
N PRO A 372 31.83 -13.30 5.53
CA PRO A 372 31.98 -12.15 6.43
C PRO A 372 31.65 -10.84 5.71
N THR A 373 30.60 -10.16 6.16
CA THR A 373 29.98 -9.02 5.47
C THR A 373 29.73 -7.86 6.43
N GLY A 374 29.60 -6.66 5.86
CA GLY A 374 29.35 -5.43 6.61
C GLY A 374 27.87 -5.02 6.57
N PRO A 375 27.45 -4.02 7.38
CA PRO A 375 26.08 -3.52 7.39
C PRO A 375 25.54 -3.06 6.02
N LYS A 376 26.43 -2.71 5.07
CA LYS A 376 26.08 -2.27 3.71
C LYS A 376 25.41 -3.37 2.90
N ASP A 377 25.79 -4.63 3.12
CA ASP A 377 25.30 -5.77 2.32
C ASP A 377 23.83 -6.09 2.66
N PHE A 378 23.45 -5.95 3.93
CA PHE A 378 22.05 -6.06 4.37
C PHE A 378 21.16 -5.01 3.70
N LYS A 379 21.63 -3.75 3.62
CA LYS A 379 20.90 -2.65 2.98
C LYS A 379 20.64 -2.91 1.49
N ILE A 380 21.55 -3.61 0.80
CA ILE A 380 21.37 -3.99 -0.60
C ILE A 380 20.20 -4.97 -0.73
N ILE A 381 20.10 -5.97 0.16
CA ILE A 381 18.99 -6.93 0.15
C ILE A 381 17.67 -6.25 0.48
N GLU A 382 17.62 -5.39 1.50
CA GLU A 382 16.42 -4.59 1.82
C GLU A 382 15.96 -3.77 0.61
N THR A 383 16.91 -3.14 -0.10
CA THR A 383 16.61 -2.39 -1.33
C THR A 383 16.01 -3.30 -2.40
N ARG A 384 16.56 -4.50 -2.61
CA ARG A 384 16.04 -5.47 -3.60
C ARG A 384 14.67 -6.01 -3.21
N LEU A 385 14.45 -6.30 -1.94
CA LEU A 385 13.15 -6.73 -1.42
C LEU A 385 12.09 -5.65 -1.59
N SER A 386 12.43 -4.38 -1.30
CA SER A 386 11.55 -3.24 -1.51
C SER A 386 11.20 -3.06 -2.99
N GLU A 387 12.16 -3.21 -3.89
CA GLU A 387 11.93 -3.14 -5.34
C GLU A 387 10.99 -4.25 -5.82
N ILE A 388 11.24 -5.50 -5.42
CA ILE A 388 10.37 -6.64 -5.73
C ILE A 388 8.97 -6.42 -5.16
N THR A 389 8.88 -5.99 -3.90
CA THR A 389 7.60 -5.72 -3.23
C THR A 389 6.82 -4.64 -3.98
N ARG A 390 7.49 -3.56 -4.42
CA ARG A 390 6.89 -2.52 -5.25
C ARG A 390 6.39 -3.09 -6.57
N MET A 391 7.17 -3.94 -7.23
CA MET A 391 6.75 -4.61 -8.48
C MET A 391 5.52 -5.49 -8.27
N VAL A 392 5.51 -6.35 -7.25
CA VAL A 392 4.38 -7.23 -6.93
C VAL A 392 3.12 -6.42 -6.67
N LYS A 393 3.20 -5.37 -5.84
CA LYS A 393 2.06 -4.50 -5.51
C LYS A 393 1.56 -3.71 -6.72
N ASN A 394 2.47 -3.12 -7.50
CA ASN A 394 2.11 -2.23 -8.58
C ASN A 394 1.61 -2.97 -9.82
N LEU A 395 2.21 -4.10 -10.16
CA LEU A 395 1.84 -4.90 -11.34
C LEU A 395 0.81 -5.98 -11.02
N GLU A 396 0.45 -6.22 -9.75
CA GLU A 396 -0.49 -7.28 -9.35
C GLU A 396 -0.09 -8.65 -9.92
N PHE A 397 1.16 -9.02 -9.65
CA PHE A 397 1.75 -10.24 -10.19
C PHE A 397 1.00 -11.50 -9.74
N GLU A 398 0.78 -12.45 -10.64
CA GLU A 398 0.09 -13.71 -10.31
C GLU A 398 0.95 -14.58 -9.39
N PRO A 399 0.46 -15.00 -8.20
CA PRO A 399 1.27 -15.76 -7.23
C PRO A 399 1.90 -17.04 -7.79
N SER A 400 1.19 -17.79 -8.64
CA SER A 400 1.63 -19.09 -9.12
C SER A 400 2.75 -19.05 -10.19
N ALA A 401 2.98 -17.89 -10.81
CA ALA A 401 3.76 -17.84 -12.04
C ALA A 401 5.28 -18.03 -11.86
N LEU A 402 5.80 -17.92 -10.62
CA LEU A 402 7.24 -18.05 -10.29
C LEU A 402 7.52 -18.95 -9.09
N GLU A 403 6.68 -19.97 -8.87
CA GLU A 403 6.84 -20.93 -7.77
C GLU A 403 8.28 -21.46 -7.58
N PRO A 404 9.04 -21.85 -8.64
CA PRO A 404 10.41 -22.32 -8.47
C PRO A 404 11.33 -21.27 -7.84
N SER A 405 11.26 -20.02 -8.31
CA SER A 405 12.11 -18.92 -7.85
C SER A 405 11.73 -18.50 -6.42
N LYS A 406 10.43 -18.52 -6.08
CA LYS A 406 9.94 -18.27 -4.71
C LYS A 406 10.45 -19.32 -3.72
N LYS A 407 10.37 -20.61 -4.10
CA LYS A 407 10.90 -21.72 -3.29
C LYS A 407 12.41 -21.60 -3.07
N GLU A 408 13.14 -21.15 -4.09
CA GLU A 408 14.58 -20.93 -3.97
C GLU A 408 14.90 -19.79 -3.00
N ILE A 409 14.23 -18.63 -3.11
CA ILE A 409 14.41 -17.53 -2.17
C ILE A 409 14.08 -17.97 -0.74
N HIS A 410 12.96 -18.69 -0.54
CA HIS A 410 12.57 -19.25 0.75
C HIS A 410 13.72 -20.11 1.32
N LYS A 411 14.21 -21.08 0.54
CA LYS A 411 15.33 -21.94 0.95
C LYS A 411 16.58 -21.15 1.31
N LYS A 412 16.97 -20.17 0.48
CA LYS A 412 18.17 -19.35 0.69
C LYS A 412 18.05 -18.49 1.95
N TYR A 413 16.89 -17.91 2.20
CA TYR A 413 16.64 -17.12 3.40
C TYR A 413 16.70 -17.96 4.67
N LEU A 414 16.13 -19.17 4.68
CA LEU A 414 16.28 -20.09 5.82
C LEU A 414 17.73 -20.55 6.03
N SER A 415 18.47 -20.81 4.95
CA SER A 415 19.90 -21.11 5.02
C SER A 415 20.67 -19.94 5.62
N LEU A 416 20.34 -18.70 5.26
CA LEU A 416 20.97 -17.50 5.80
C LEU A 416 20.75 -17.40 7.32
N LEU A 417 19.52 -17.60 7.80
CA LEU A 417 19.21 -17.60 9.23
C LEU A 417 20.01 -18.64 10.03
N ARG A 418 20.30 -19.81 9.43
CA ARG A 418 21.04 -20.89 10.08
C ARG A 418 22.53 -20.58 10.26
N VAL A 419 23.13 -19.86 9.31
CA VAL A 419 24.57 -19.58 9.35
C VAL A 419 24.91 -18.23 10.00
N MET A 420 23.95 -17.30 10.06
CA MET A 420 24.16 -15.93 10.52
C MET A 420 24.63 -15.90 11.99
N PRO A 421 25.66 -15.10 12.33
CA PRO A 421 26.02 -14.83 13.72
C PRO A 421 24.86 -14.20 14.51
N LEU A 422 24.84 -14.44 15.81
CA LEU A 422 23.74 -14.01 16.69
C LEU A 422 23.56 -12.48 16.67
N GLU A 423 24.66 -11.75 16.55
CA GLU A 423 24.72 -10.29 16.53
C GLU A 423 23.99 -9.68 15.32
N HIS A 424 23.95 -10.41 14.20
CA HIS A 424 23.35 -9.96 12.94
C HIS A 424 21.97 -10.60 12.67
N LEU A 425 21.55 -11.55 13.51
CA LEU A 425 20.29 -12.28 13.32
C LEU A 425 19.06 -11.36 13.28
N SER A 426 19.08 -10.30 14.08
CA SER A 426 18.00 -9.30 14.12
C SER A 426 17.82 -8.57 12.79
N LEU A 427 18.91 -8.29 12.07
CA LEU A 427 18.89 -7.64 10.76
C LEU A 427 18.24 -8.54 9.71
N VAL A 428 18.60 -9.84 9.70
CA VAL A 428 17.98 -10.81 8.79
C VAL A 428 16.49 -10.95 9.09
N ILE A 429 16.13 -11.13 10.36
CA ILE A 429 14.74 -11.31 10.78
C ILE A 429 13.87 -10.08 10.48
N HIS A 430 14.45 -8.87 10.45
CA HIS A 430 13.72 -7.66 10.07
C HIS A 430 13.17 -7.72 8.64
N MET A 431 13.84 -8.45 7.75
CA MET A 431 13.46 -8.58 6.33
C MET A 431 12.27 -9.51 6.08
N LYS A 432 11.80 -10.25 7.09
CA LYS A 432 10.80 -11.32 6.92
C LYS A 432 9.47 -10.85 6.33
N GLU A 433 9.02 -9.64 6.68
CA GLU A 433 7.71 -9.12 6.24
C GLU A 433 7.75 -8.73 4.77
N ASP A 434 8.77 -7.97 4.37
CA ASP A 434 9.03 -7.64 2.97
C ASP A 434 9.26 -8.90 2.15
N LEU A 435 9.94 -9.91 2.70
CA LEU A 435 10.13 -11.18 2.02
C LEU A 435 8.81 -11.93 1.82
N CYS A 436 7.94 -11.99 2.83
CA CYS A 436 6.60 -12.59 2.70
C CYS A 436 5.80 -11.92 1.58
N ILE A 437 5.86 -10.59 1.49
CA ILE A 437 5.18 -9.86 0.42
C ILE A 437 5.82 -10.14 -0.95
N ALA A 438 7.16 -10.10 -1.02
CA ALA A 438 7.93 -10.33 -2.25
C ALA A 438 7.66 -11.70 -2.88
N ILE A 439 7.53 -12.76 -2.06
CA ILE A 439 7.20 -14.11 -2.53
C ILE A 439 5.69 -14.39 -2.54
N GLN A 440 4.86 -13.45 -2.06
CA GLN A 440 3.41 -13.59 -1.91
C GLN A 440 3.01 -14.81 -1.06
N ASP A 441 3.65 -15.01 0.10
CA ASP A 441 3.33 -16.09 1.05
C ASP A 441 2.09 -15.73 1.89
N GLU A 442 0.92 -15.91 1.31
CA GLU A 442 -0.37 -15.65 1.98
C GLU A 442 -0.60 -16.55 3.20
N SER A 443 -0.08 -17.78 3.16
CA SER A 443 -0.21 -18.77 4.23
C SER A 443 0.66 -18.48 5.45
N LYS A 444 1.60 -17.54 5.34
CA LYS A 444 2.65 -17.26 6.34
C LYS A 444 3.48 -18.50 6.70
N SER A 445 3.61 -19.45 5.78
CA SER A 445 4.42 -20.67 5.94
C SER A 445 5.88 -20.34 6.26
N LEU A 446 6.43 -19.31 5.63
CA LEU A 446 7.78 -18.81 5.89
C LEU A 446 7.96 -18.42 7.35
N MET A 447 6.95 -17.81 7.98
CA MET A 447 7.04 -17.42 9.39
C MET A 447 7.12 -18.62 10.33
N GLU A 448 6.44 -19.72 9.99
CA GLU A 448 6.55 -20.96 10.74
C GLU A 448 7.91 -21.62 10.56
N ASP A 449 8.44 -21.60 9.34
CA ASP A 449 9.73 -22.22 9.04
C ASP A 449 10.91 -21.40 9.60
N ILE A 450 10.81 -20.07 9.63
CA ILE A 450 11.74 -19.19 10.37
C ILE A 450 11.78 -19.60 11.83
N ARG A 451 10.61 -19.77 12.46
CA ARG A 451 10.50 -20.16 13.87
C ARG A 451 11.15 -21.52 14.12
N LYS A 452 10.89 -22.52 13.27
CA LYS A 452 11.55 -23.83 13.34
C LYS A 452 13.07 -23.68 13.20
N ALA A 453 13.53 -22.92 12.20
CA ALA A 453 14.95 -22.70 11.94
C ALA A 453 15.67 -22.02 13.11
N LEU A 454 15.04 -21.04 13.77
CA LEU A 454 15.62 -20.39 14.95
C LEU A 454 15.83 -21.36 16.12
N ALA A 455 14.84 -22.20 16.43
CA ALA A 455 14.93 -23.19 17.50
C ALA A 455 15.97 -24.28 17.18
N GLU A 456 15.95 -24.79 15.95
CA GLU A 456 16.91 -25.76 15.44
C GLU A 456 18.35 -25.23 15.48
N THR A 457 18.57 -24.01 15.00
CA THR A 457 19.90 -23.38 14.98
C THR A 457 20.42 -23.11 16.38
N CYS A 458 19.55 -22.65 17.29
CA CYS A 458 19.90 -22.48 18.69
C CYS A 458 20.42 -23.80 19.29
N HIS A 459 19.71 -24.91 19.07
CA HIS A 459 20.12 -26.24 19.54
C HIS A 459 21.45 -26.71 18.92
N ILE A 460 21.64 -26.49 17.62
CA ILE A 460 22.91 -26.83 16.93
C ILE A 460 24.08 -26.04 17.52
N ARG A 461 23.92 -24.73 17.75
CA ARG A 461 24.96 -23.87 18.35
C ARG A 461 25.26 -24.26 19.80
N LEU A 462 24.23 -24.63 20.57
CA LEU A 462 24.43 -25.15 21.92
C LEU A 462 25.27 -26.43 21.93
N LYS A 463 25.04 -27.34 20.96
CA LYS A 463 25.86 -28.54 20.81
C LYS A 463 27.32 -28.23 20.49
N SER A 464 27.62 -27.17 19.73
CA SER A 464 28.98 -26.83 19.34
C SER A 464 29.82 -26.19 20.45
N LEU A 465 29.23 -25.68 21.53
CA LEU A 465 29.96 -25.02 22.62
C LEU A 465 31.05 -25.90 23.26
N VAL A 466 30.96 -27.24 23.19
CA VAL A 466 32.00 -28.13 23.75
C VAL A 466 33.30 -28.13 22.96
N THR A 467 33.27 -27.69 21.71
CA THR A 467 34.49 -27.51 20.93
C THR A 467 35.27 -26.25 21.33
N GLU A 468 34.66 -25.39 22.13
CA GLU A 468 35.27 -24.18 22.68
C GLU A 468 35.86 -24.51 24.05
N SER A 469 37.09 -24.04 24.32
CA SER A 469 37.78 -24.28 25.60
C SER A 469 37.22 -23.36 26.71
N LEU A 470 35.94 -23.55 27.06
CA LEU A 470 35.21 -22.73 28.04
C LEU A 470 35.27 -23.34 29.45
N SER A 471 35.34 -22.48 30.46
CA SER A 471 35.12 -22.84 31.86
C SER A 471 33.64 -23.09 32.15
N PHE A 472 33.35 -23.67 33.31
CA PHE A 472 31.98 -24.03 33.72
C PHE A 472 31.02 -22.82 33.82
N ASP A 473 31.52 -21.66 34.25
CA ASP A 473 30.72 -20.43 34.34
C ASP A 473 30.52 -19.77 32.98
N GLU A 474 31.52 -19.85 32.10
CA GLU A 474 31.41 -19.39 30.71
C GLU A 474 30.40 -20.22 29.92
N PHE A 475 30.32 -21.54 30.14
CA PHE A 475 29.28 -22.39 29.57
C PHE A 475 27.87 -21.94 29.96
N HIS A 476 27.65 -21.52 31.21
CA HIS A 476 26.35 -21.03 31.66
C HIS A 476 25.98 -19.73 30.94
N GLN A 477 26.91 -18.78 30.88
CA GLN A 477 26.68 -17.47 30.24
C GLN A 477 26.43 -17.60 28.74
N GLU A 478 27.24 -18.39 28.03
CA GLU A 478 27.05 -18.58 26.58
C GLU A 478 25.78 -19.39 26.26
N THR A 479 25.42 -20.38 27.09
CA THR A 479 24.12 -21.09 26.95
C THR A 479 22.95 -20.13 27.10
N LEU A 480 22.98 -19.27 28.12
CA LEU A 480 21.93 -18.29 28.37
C LEU A 480 21.87 -17.23 27.24
N LYS A 481 23.02 -16.75 26.78
CA LYS A 481 23.14 -15.79 25.68
C LYS A 481 22.57 -16.35 24.38
N LEU A 482 22.88 -17.60 24.02
CA LEU A 482 22.30 -18.24 22.84
C LEU A 482 20.78 -18.37 22.98
N LEU A 483 20.29 -18.95 24.09
CA LEU A 483 18.85 -19.11 24.30
C LEU A 483 18.09 -17.78 24.22
N THR A 484 18.57 -16.76 24.93
CA THR A 484 17.92 -15.45 24.97
C THR A 484 18.01 -14.72 23.62
N GLY A 485 19.15 -14.76 22.95
CA GLY A 485 19.34 -14.11 21.65
C GLY A 485 18.45 -14.71 20.55
N TYR A 486 18.31 -16.04 20.48
CA TYR A 486 17.37 -16.67 19.54
C TYR A 486 15.91 -16.43 19.96
N ALA A 487 15.58 -16.48 21.26
CA ALA A 487 14.23 -16.21 21.75
C ALA A 487 13.75 -14.79 21.42
N GLN A 488 14.61 -13.78 21.57
CA GLN A 488 14.32 -12.37 21.25
C GLN A 488 13.86 -12.18 19.81
N ASN A 489 14.37 -13.00 18.88
CA ASN A 489 14.05 -12.96 17.45
C ASN A 489 12.82 -13.81 17.05
N TYR A 490 12.30 -14.65 17.95
CA TYR A 490 11.18 -15.56 17.67
C TYR A 490 9.78 -14.93 17.81
N LYS A 491 9.65 -13.88 18.64
CA LYS A 491 8.43 -13.15 19.08
C LYS A 491 7.06 -13.80 18.75
N PRO A 492 6.23 -14.14 19.77
CA PRO A 492 6.46 -14.04 21.21
C PRO A 492 7.54 -15.00 21.75
N GLN A 493 8.39 -14.53 22.66
CA GLN A 493 9.50 -15.32 23.24
C GLN A 493 9.00 -16.55 24.00
N ARG A 494 7.84 -16.45 24.66
CA ARG A 494 7.20 -17.57 25.37
C ARG A 494 7.08 -18.82 24.50
N PHE A 495 6.64 -18.66 23.24
CA PHE A 495 6.47 -19.79 22.34
C PHE A 495 7.80 -20.41 21.88
N PHE A 496 8.89 -19.63 21.85
CA PHE A 496 10.21 -20.19 21.63
C PHE A 496 10.57 -21.19 22.72
N TYR A 497 10.50 -20.77 23.99
CA TYR A 497 10.89 -21.61 25.12
C TYR A 497 9.99 -22.84 25.29
N GLN A 498 8.67 -22.70 25.07
CA GLN A 498 7.75 -23.83 25.10
C GLN A 498 8.07 -24.87 24.03
N ARG A 499 8.21 -24.45 22.77
CA ARG A 499 8.57 -25.38 21.68
C ARG A 499 9.98 -25.95 21.86
N PHE A 500 10.94 -25.13 22.30
CA PHE A 500 12.30 -25.59 22.55
C PHE A 500 12.31 -26.67 23.64
N PHE A 501 11.54 -26.48 24.71
CA PHE A 501 11.39 -27.47 25.76
C PHE A 501 10.80 -28.77 25.22
N GLU A 502 9.64 -28.69 24.56
CA GLU A 502 8.90 -29.85 24.06
C GLU A 502 9.67 -30.67 23.02
N GLN A 503 10.49 -29.98 22.21
CA GLN A 503 11.23 -30.62 21.13
C GLN A 503 12.62 -31.09 21.57
N TYR A 504 13.35 -30.29 22.37
CA TYR A 504 14.76 -30.52 22.65
C TYR A 504 15.06 -30.92 24.09
N ILE A 505 14.13 -30.79 25.05
CA ILE A 505 14.35 -31.16 26.46
C ILE A 505 13.53 -32.41 26.82
N ALA A 506 12.22 -32.33 26.67
CA ALA A 506 11.30 -33.39 27.11
C ALA A 506 10.08 -33.45 26.21
N THR A 507 9.64 -34.67 25.89
CA THR A 507 8.42 -34.87 25.10
C THR A 507 7.17 -34.62 25.95
N SER A 508 6.02 -34.47 25.29
CA SER A 508 4.70 -34.25 25.93
C SER A 508 4.29 -35.34 26.94
N GLY A 509 4.96 -36.49 26.97
CA GLY A 509 4.77 -37.56 27.95
C GLY A 509 5.67 -37.51 29.18
N GLY A 510 6.50 -36.47 29.36
CA GLY A 510 7.39 -36.36 30.52
C GLY A 510 8.62 -37.28 30.45
N SER A 511 9.00 -37.75 29.26
CA SER A 511 10.28 -38.43 29.02
C SER A 511 11.29 -37.48 28.39
N LEU A 512 12.58 -37.75 28.57
CA LEU A 512 13.65 -37.03 27.87
C LEU A 512 13.44 -37.08 26.36
N SER A 513 13.66 -35.95 25.69
CA SER A 513 13.70 -35.93 24.23
C SER A 513 14.92 -36.71 23.73
N ILE A 514 14.85 -37.22 22.49
CA ILE A 514 16.01 -37.87 21.84
C ILE A 514 17.21 -36.91 21.79
N HIS A 515 16.94 -35.62 21.56
CA HIS A 515 17.96 -34.58 21.51
C HIS A 515 18.63 -34.32 22.88
N MET A 516 17.88 -34.38 23.97
CA MET A 516 18.40 -34.20 25.31
C MET A 516 19.21 -35.41 25.77
N SER A 517 18.76 -36.61 25.45
CA SER A 517 19.51 -37.85 25.70
C SER A 517 20.86 -37.82 24.97
N ASP A 518 20.86 -37.46 23.68
CA ASP A 518 22.08 -37.29 22.88
C ASP A 518 23.01 -36.20 23.45
N LEU A 519 22.44 -35.10 23.93
CA LEU A 519 23.20 -34.03 24.58
C LEU A 519 23.81 -34.51 25.91
N LEU A 520 23.08 -35.26 26.74
CA LEU A 520 23.60 -35.81 28.00
C LEU A 520 24.75 -36.80 27.78
N GLU A 521 24.69 -37.59 26.70
CA GLU A 521 25.73 -38.56 26.33
C GLU A 521 26.98 -37.89 25.76
N LYS A 522 26.80 -36.94 24.83
CA LYS A 522 27.92 -36.36 24.05
C LYS A 522 28.42 -35.02 24.60
N ASN A 523 27.58 -34.30 25.35
CA ASN A 523 27.82 -32.94 25.82
C ASN A 523 27.11 -32.68 27.17
N LYS A 524 27.49 -33.48 28.17
CA LYS A 524 26.92 -33.41 29.53
C LYS A 524 26.99 -31.99 30.13
N PRO A 525 28.08 -31.21 30.00
CA PRO A 525 28.13 -29.86 30.57
C PRO A 525 27.02 -28.93 30.06
N VAL A 526 26.80 -28.86 28.74
CA VAL A 526 25.73 -28.03 28.18
C VAL A 526 24.35 -28.55 28.59
N ALA A 527 24.16 -29.88 28.62
CA ALA A 527 22.90 -30.46 29.09
C ALA A 527 22.56 -30.08 30.54
N ILE A 528 23.54 -30.11 31.44
CA ILE A 528 23.36 -29.68 32.83
C ILE A 528 23.02 -28.18 32.90
N LYS A 529 23.73 -27.32 32.15
CA LYS A 529 23.45 -25.88 32.12
C LYS A 529 22.08 -25.54 31.55
N LEU A 530 21.65 -26.25 30.51
CA LEU A 530 20.32 -26.14 29.95
C LEU A 530 19.26 -26.46 31.03
N LEU A 531 19.43 -27.56 31.77
CA LEU A 531 18.51 -27.94 32.85
C LEU A 531 18.54 -26.95 34.02
N GLU A 532 19.70 -26.39 34.38
CA GLU A 532 19.81 -25.31 35.39
C GLU A 532 18.99 -24.08 34.99
N ILE A 533 19.07 -23.66 33.73
CA ILE A 533 18.31 -22.52 33.20
C ILE A 533 16.81 -22.84 33.19
N PHE A 534 16.42 -24.00 32.65
CA PHE A 534 15.01 -24.41 32.53
C PHE A 534 14.33 -24.76 33.87
N SER A 535 15.10 -25.10 34.90
CA SER A 535 14.59 -25.36 36.26
C SER A 535 14.51 -24.12 37.14
N ASN A 536 14.99 -22.96 36.68
CA ASN A 536 15.00 -21.73 37.48
C ASN A 536 13.73 -20.88 37.24
N PRO A 537 12.84 -20.74 38.24
CA PRO A 537 11.62 -19.95 38.10
C PRO A 537 11.88 -18.47 37.80
N LYS A 538 13.03 -17.92 38.22
CA LYS A 538 13.38 -16.52 37.93
C LYS A 538 13.63 -16.27 36.44
N TYR A 539 14.16 -17.26 35.72
CA TYR A 539 14.42 -17.12 34.28
C TYR A 539 13.26 -17.59 33.42
N MET A 540 12.50 -18.60 33.88
CA MET A 540 11.55 -19.32 33.03
C MET A 540 10.08 -19.23 33.47
N GLY A 541 9.80 -18.64 34.63
CA GLY A 541 8.44 -18.56 35.20
C GLY A 541 7.41 -17.91 34.28
N ASP A 542 7.84 -16.93 33.47
CA ASP A 542 6.98 -16.22 32.53
C ASP A 542 6.89 -16.91 31.15
N PHE A 543 7.73 -17.92 30.90
CA PHE A 543 7.89 -18.53 29.57
C PHE A 543 7.40 -19.97 29.47
N ILE A 544 7.51 -20.78 30.52
CA ILE A 544 7.09 -22.19 30.51
C ILE A 544 6.26 -22.52 31.76
N SER A 545 5.56 -23.66 31.76
CA SER A 545 4.69 -24.03 32.88
C SER A 545 5.48 -24.43 34.14
N LYS A 546 4.85 -24.28 35.31
CA LYS A 546 5.42 -24.75 36.60
C LYS A 546 5.79 -26.24 36.56
N GLY A 547 5.01 -27.06 35.85
CA GLY A 547 5.31 -28.48 35.65
C GLY A 547 6.61 -28.71 34.87
N GLN A 548 6.84 -27.95 33.80
CA GLN A 548 8.08 -28.04 33.01
C GLN A 548 9.32 -27.60 33.81
N ILE A 549 9.18 -26.57 34.65
CA ILE A 549 10.23 -26.11 35.57
C ILE A 549 10.57 -27.19 36.59
N ALA A 550 9.55 -27.75 37.25
CA ALA A 550 9.73 -28.80 38.25
C ALA A 550 10.39 -30.05 37.64
N PHE A 551 9.92 -30.49 36.47
CA PHE A 551 10.47 -31.62 35.74
C PHE A 551 11.94 -31.40 35.36
N SER A 552 12.30 -30.21 34.88
CA SER A 552 13.71 -29.85 34.62
C SER A 552 14.57 -29.97 35.87
N GLY A 553 14.05 -29.55 37.03
CA GLY A 553 14.74 -29.64 38.31
C GLY A 553 14.95 -31.08 38.79
N GLU A 554 13.99 -31.98 38.53
CA GLU A 554 14.14 -33.41 38.80
C GLU A 554 15.22 -34.05 37.91
N LEU A 555 15.21 -33.75 36.61
CA LEU A 555 16.25 -34.19 35.68
C LEU A 555 17.64 -33.68 36.10
N LEU A 556 17.74 -32.40 36.48
CA LEU A 556 19.00 -31.80 36.94
C LEU A 556 19.60 -32.56 38.13
N LYS A 557 18.78 -32.82 39.17
CA LYS A 557 19.19 -33.58 40.35
C LYS A 557 19.64 -35.00 40.01
N LYS A 558 18.98 -35.63 39.04
CA LYS A 558 19.31 -36.99 38.58
C LYS A 558 20.68 -37.05 37.91
N PHE A 559 21.03 -36.04 37.12
CA PHE A 559 22.25 -36.05 36.29
C PHE A 559 23.45 -35.31 36.88
N GLN A 560 23.27 -34.51 37.94
CA GLN A 560 24.38 -33.93 38.73
C GLN A 560 24.95 -34.91 39.78
N LYS A 561 24.20 -35.96 40.18
CA LYS A 561 24.61 -36.95 41.20
C LYS A 561 25.44 -38.14 40.67
N ARG A 562 25.88 -38.07 39.41
CA ARG A 562 26.76 -39.01 38.71
C ARG A 562 27.75 -38.20 37.91
#